data_AF-R6YLU1-F1
#
_entry.id   AF-R6YLU1-F1
#
_cell.length_a   1.000
_cell.length_b   1.000
_cell.length_c   1.000
_cell.angle_alpha   90.00
_cell.angle_beta   90.00
_cell.angle_gamma   90.00
#
_symmetry.space_group_name_H-M   'P 1'
#
loop_
_entity.id
_entity.type
_entity.pdbx_description
1 polymer ?
#
loop_
_entity_poly.entity_id
_entity_poly.type
_entity_poly.pdbx_seq_one_letter_code
_entity_poly.pdbx_strand_id
1 'polypeptide(L)' 'MTFFLKEEEGQVVVYHEDQKTPYEYTGILIDNLPEEEQQKLKEGFFVKDEEELYSMLENFSS' A
#
# COMPACT_ATOMS: atom_id res chain seq x y z
N MET A 1 -13.38 6.86 -3.82
CA MET A 1 -12.83 5.78 -4.66
C MET A 1 -11.96 4.96 -3.74
N THR A 2 -12.16 3.66 -3.69
CA THR A 2 -11.41 2.75 -2.81
C THR A 2 -10.15 2.26 -3.51
N PHE A 3 -9.08 2.09 -2.76
CA PHE A 3 -7.80 1.57 -3.24
C PHE A 3 -7.47 0.27 -2.52
N PHE A 4 -6.60 -0.53 -3.11
CA PHE A 4 -6.09 -1.73 -2.48
C PHE A 4 -4.57 -1.66 -2.43
N LEU A 5 -3.99 -1.81 -1.24
CA LEU A 5 -2.54 -1.82 -1.06
C LEU A 5 -2.10 -3.25 -0.80
N LYS A 6 -1.01 -3.64 -1.46
CA LYS A 6 -0.30 -4.87 -1.14
C LYS A 6 1.18 -4.73 -1.42
N GLU A 7 1.95 -5.67 -0.89
CA GLU A 7 3.33 -5.87 -1.29
C GLU A 7 3.41 -6.54 -2.67
N GLU A 8 4.29 -6.04 -3.52
CA GLU A 8 4.71 -6.68 -4.76
C GLU A 8 6.20 -6.40 -5.01
N GLU A 9 6.99 -7.45 -5.16
CA GLU A 9 8.45 -7.38 -5.38
C GLU A 9 9.21 -6.58 -4.30
N GLY A 10 8.77 -6.68 -3.04
CA GLY A 10 9.39 -6.05 -1.88
C GLY A 10 9.01 -4.57 -1.70
N GLN A 11 8.08 -4.03 -2.49
CA GLN A 11 7.61 -2.65 -2.36
C GLN A 11 6.09 -2.57 -2.18
N VAL A 12 5.62 -1.46 -1.63
CA VAL A 12 4.21 -1.13 -1.53
C VAL A 12 3.68 -0.70 -2.90
N VAL A 13 2.67 -1.39 -3.40
CA VAL A 13 1.99 -1.05 -4.65
C VAL A 13 0.51 -0.78 -4.37
N VAL A 14 0.01 0.31 -4.95
CA VAL A 14 -1.39 0.71 -4.88
C VAL A 14 -2.09 0.20 -6.12
N TYR A 15 -3.23 -0.48 -5.93
CA TYR A 15 -4.11 -0.96 -6.98
C TYR A 15 -5.45 -0.24 -6.91
N HIS A 16 -6.13 -0.23 -8.05
CA HIS A 16 -7.56 0.06 -8.09
C HIS A 16 -8.37 -0.98 -7.30
N GLU A 17 -9.64 -0.68 -7.06
CA GLU A 17 -10.58 -1.57 -6.35
C GLU A 17 -10.68 -2.99 -6.95
N ASP A 18 -10.28 -3.17 -8.20
CA ASP A 18 -10.24 -4.45 -8.91
C ASP A 18 -9.07 -5.37 -8.50
N GLN A 19 -8.14 -4.87 -7.66
CA GLN A 19 -6.93 -5.53 -7.16
C GLN A 19 -5.97 -6.03 -8.25
N LYS A 20 -6.19 -5.60 -9.50
CA LYS A 20 -5.48 -6.10 -10.68
C LYS A 20 -4.76 -5.00 -11.42
N THR A 21 -5.42 -3.85 -11.54
CA THR A 21 -4.86 -2.72 -12.26
C THR A 21 -4.03 -1.88 -11.27
N PRO A 22 -2.69 -1.83 -11.43
CA PRO A 22 -1.86 -0.99 -10.58
C PRO A 22 -2.23 0.48 -10.83
N TYR A 23 -2.51 1.19 -9.74
CA TYR A 23 -2.71 2.63 -9.72
C TYR A 23 -1.37 3.36 -9.63
N GLU A 24 -0.52 2.95 -8.67
CA GLU A 24 0.79 3.57 -8.44
C GLU A 24 1.79 2.59 -7.83
N TYR A 25 3.04 2.67 -8.30
CA TYR A 25 4.19 2.02 -7.68
C TYR A 25 4.90 3.05 -6.80
N THR A 26 4.79 2.89 -5.48
CA THR A 26 5.24 3.92 -4.53
C THR A 26 6.76 3.95 -4.35
N GLY A 27 7.45 2.85 -4.67
CA GLY A 27 8.89 2.68 -4.40
C GLY A 27 9.23 2.52 -2.90
N ILE A 28 8.24 2.50 -2.02
CA ILE A 28 8.44 2.29 -0.58
C ILE A 28 8.75 0.81 -0.34
N LEU A 29 9.95 0.52 0.16
CA LEU A 29 10.38 -0.84 0.48
C LEU A 29 9.71 -1.33 1.76
N ILE A 30 9.10 -2.51 1.71
CA ILE A 30 8.40 -3.07 2.88
C ILE A 30 9.36 -3.40 4.03
N ASP A 31 10.62 -3.71 3.73
CA ASP A 31 11.64 -4.01 4.75
C ASP A 31 11.93 -2.84 5.69
N ASN A 32 11.61 -1.61 5.30
CA ASN A 32 11.77 -0.42 6.14
C ASN A 32 10.57 -0.18 7.08
N LEU A 33 9.47 -0.92 6.90
CA LEU A 33 8.25 -0.74 7.67
C LEU A 33 8.23 -1.63 8.92
N PRO A 34 7.45 -1.28 9.95
CA PRO A 34 7.23 -2.15 11.10
C PRO A 34 6.65 -3.52 10.69
N GLU A 35 6.98 -4.58 11.44
CA GLU A 35 6.53 -5.95 11.12
C GLU A 35 5.01 -6.07 10.97
N GLU A 36 4.23 -5.31 11.74
CA GLU A 36 2.76 -5.28 11.64
C GLU A 36 2.28 -4.77 10.27
N GLU A 37 2.91 -3.72 9.74
CA GLU A 37 2.56 -3.12 8.46
C GLU A 37 3.02 -4.04 7.32
N GLN A 38 4.19 -4.65 7.46
CA GLN A 38 4.65 -5.68 6.52
C GLN A 38 3.66 -6.85 6.41
N GLN A 39 3.12 -7.32 7.54
CA GLN A 39 2.13 -8.40 7.53
C GLN A 39 0.83 -7.96 6.84
N LYS A 40 0.30 -6.78 7.16
CA LYS A 40 -0.89 -6.22 6.49
C LYS A 40 -0.68 -6.09 4.98
N LEU A 41 0.48 -5.61 4.55
CA LEU A 41 0.81 -5.45 3.13
C LEU A 41 0.97 -6.80 2.41
N LYS A 42 1.50 -7.82 3.08
CA LYS A 42 1.59 -9.19 2.54
C LYS A 42 0.22 -9.83 2.35
N GLU A 43 -0.73 -9.59 3.25
CA GLU A 43 -2.12 -10.03 3.08
C GLU A 43 -2.88 -9.16 2.07
N GLY A 44 -2.55 -7.86 2.05
CA GLY A 44 -3.21 -6.82 1.29
C GLY A 44 -4.50 -6.34 1.95
N PHE A 45 -4.79 -5.04 1.82
CA PHE A 45 -5.96 -4.43 2.45
C PHE A 45 -6.53 -3.27 1.63
N PHE A 46 -7.80 -2.97 1.87
CA PHE A 46 -8.48 -1.85 1.24
C PHE A 46 -8.30 -0.56 2.04
N VAL A 47 -8.16 0.54 1.31
CA VAL A 47 -8.11 1.91 1.81
C VAL A 47 -9.28 2.67 1.25
N LYS A 48 -10.00 3.37 2.13
CA LYS A 48 -11.35 3.87 1.86
C LYS A 48 -11.39 4.96 0.78
N ASP A 49 -10.42 5.87 0.81
CA ASP A 49 -10.34 7.01 -0.08
C ASP A 49 -8.91 7.52 -0.25
N GLU A 50 -8.74 8.49 -1.14
CA GLU A 50 -7.44 9.00 -1.56
C GLU A 50 -6.73 9.79 -0.44
N GLU A 51 -7.49 10.45 0.45
CA GLU A 51 -6.93 11.17 1.60
C GLU A 51 -6.31 10.18 2.60
N GLU A 52 -7.04 9.10 2.91
CA GLU A 52 -6.54 8.02 3.75
C GLU A 52 -5.31 7.34 3.12
N LEU A 53 -5.33 7.11 1.81
CA LEU A 53 -4.20 6.55 1.07
C LEU A 53 -2.94 7.39 1.25
N TYR A 54 -2.99 8.69 0.92
CA TYR A 54 -1.81 9.54 1.00
C TYR A 54 -1.31 9.71 2.45
N SER A 55 -2.22 9.78 3.42
CA SER A 55 -1.86 9.81 4.84
C SER A 55 -1.08 8.55 5.23
N MET A 56 -1.51 7.37 4.78
CA MET A 56 -0.78 6.12 5.04
C MET A 56 0.59 6.08 4.35
N LEU A 57 0.65 6.48 3.07
CA LEU A 57 1.91 6.51 2.32
C LEU A 57 2.93 7.48 2.94
N GLU A 58 2.48 8.64 3.41
CA GLU A 58 3.35 9.59 4.13
C GLU A 58 3.94 8.95 5.39
N ASN A 59 3.10 8.26 6.20
CA ASN A 59 3.56 7.53 7.39
C ASN A 59 4.56 6.41 7.06
N PHE A 60 4.41 5.73 5.92
CA PHE A 60 5.34 4.68 5.49
C PHE A 60 6.69 5.22 4.99
N SER A 61 6.70 6.45 4.49
CA SER A 61 7.91 7.11 3.98
C SER A 61 8.70 7.88 5.04
N SER A 62 8.18 7.98 6.27
CA SER A 62 8.72 8.80 7.35
C SER A 62 9.85 8.16 8.16
#